data_AF-A0A6B1F9W6-F1
#
_entry.id   AF-A0A6B1F9W6-F1
#
_cell.length_a   1.000
_cell.length_b   1.000
_cell.length_c   1.000
_cell.angle_alpha   90.00
_cell.angle_beta   90.00
_cell.angle_gamma   90.00
#
_symmetry.space_group_name_H-M   'P 1'
#
loop_
_entity.id
_entity.type
_entity.pdbx_description
1 polymer ?
#
loop_
_entity_poly.entity_id
_entity_poly.type
_entity_poly.pdbx_seq_one_letter_code
_entity_poly.pdbx_strand_id
1 'polypeptide(L)'
;MVWRWFRCPLPTLSARLARVGVVVVAIYGLLALVVPLLIAGGWLPDPNSGLENPAFAPPSPAHWCGTDRLGRDVCVRTMAGAGVALQVVLLAVAMALAVGVPLGMVSGYMGGAVDRLLVLLMDTLYTLPLLLLA
;
A
#
# COMPACT_ATOMS: atom_id res chain seq x y z
N MET A 1 -13.29 46.09 -6.19
CA MET A 1 -12.57 45.88 -4.92
C MET A 1 -12.82 44.44 -4.47
N VAL A 2 -12.04 43.46 -4.95
CA VAL A 2 -11.95 42.06 -4.45
C VAL A 2 -11.10 41.30 -5.47
N TRP A 3 -9.82 41.08 -5.19
CA TRP A 3 -8.98 40.04 -5.80
C TRP A 3 -7.75 39.87 -4.88
N ARG A 4 -7.85 38.98 -3.89
CA ARG A 4 -6.72 38.52 -3.06
C ARG A 4 -6.55 37.01 -3.29
N TRP A 5 -6.19 36.65 -4.52
CA TRP A 5 -6.08 35.25 -4.99
C TRP A 5 -4.67 34.64 -4.87
N PHE A 6 -3.70 35.32 -4.26
CA PHE A 6 -2.35 34.77 -4.12
C PHE A 6 -1.73 35.14 -2.77
N ARG A 7 -2.18 34.50 -1.70
CA ARG A 7 -1.31 34.27 -0.55
C ARG A 7 -0.95 32.80 -0.58
N CYS A 8 0.28 32.48 -0.96
CA CYS A 8 0.87 31.18 -0.66
C CYS A 8 0.71 30.96 0.84
N PRO A 9 -0.14 30.01 1.29
CA PRO A 9 -0.19 29.71 2.71
C PRO A 9 1.21 29.22 3.12
N LEU A 10 1.71 29.72 4.25
CA LEU A 10 2.85 29.12 4.97
C LEU A 10 2.68 27.59 4.98
N PRO A 11 3.74 26.77 5.00
CA PRO A 11 3.60 25.32 4.99
C PRO A 11 2.80 24.87 6.22
N THR A 12 1.49 24.71 6.01
CA THR A 12 0.53 24.25 7.00
C THR A 12 0.95 22.85 7.44
N LEU A 13 0.58 22.47 8.65
CA LEU A 13 0.84 21.11 9.16
C LEU A 13 0.36 20.04 8.15
N SER A 14 -0.77 20.30 7.47
CA SER A 14 -1.30 19.47 6.39
C SER A 14 -0.35 19.33 5.19
N ALA A 15 0.28 20.41 4.73
CA ALA A 15 1.24 20.35 3.63
C ALA A 15 2.54 19.61 4.03
N ARG A 16 2.93 19.66 5.31
CA ARG A 16 4.06 18.86 5.82
C ARG A 16 3.71 17.38 5.86
N LEU A 17 2.54 17.03 6.39
CA LEU A 17 2.05 15.65 6.45
C LEU A 17 1.84 15.04 5.05
N ALA A 18 1.30 15.81 4.11
CA ALA A 18 1.14 15.38 2.72
C ALA A 18 2.49 15.05 2.07
N ARG A 19 3.53 15.89 2.28
CA ARG A 19 4.87 15.62 1.77
C ARG A 19 5.48 14.35 2.38
N VAL A 20 5.30 14.13 3.68
CA VAL A 20 5.75 12.88 4.33
C VAL A 20 5.07 11.67 3.68
N GLY A 21 3.75 11.73 3.47
CA GLY A 21 3.02 10.67 2.77
C GLY A 21 3.58 10.39 1.37
N VAL A 22 3.80 11.44 0.58
CA VAL A 22 4.39 11.31 -0.77
C VAL A 22 5.80 10.69 -0.71
N VAL A 23 6.63 11.10 0.25
CA VAL A 23 7.98 10.53 0.43
C VAL A 23 7.90 9.05 0.80
N VAL A 24 7.01 8.65 1.70
CA VAL A 24 6.83 7.24 2.08
C VAL A 24 6.41 6.41 0.87
N VAL A 25 5.40 6.86 0.11
CA VAL A 25 4.95 6.16 -1.11
C VAL A 25 6.07 6.10 -2.15
N ALA A 26 6.84 7.16 -2.32
CA ALA A 26 7.98 7.19 -3.24
C ALA A 26 9.07 6.19 -2.82
N ILE A 27 9.37 6.06 -1.53
CA ILE A 27 10.34 5.08 -1.01
C ILE A 27 9.86 3.66 -1.30
N TYR A 28 8.61 3.31 -0.98
CA TYR A 28 8.07 1.98 -1.27
C TYR A 28 8.00 1.71 -2.77
N GLY A 29 7.65 2.71 -3.59
CA GLY A 29 7.64 2.59 -5.05
C GLY A 29 9.04 2.36 -5.62
N LEU A 30 10.05 3.04 -5.08
CA LEU A 30 11.44 2.85 -5.47
C LEU A 30 11.95 1.46 -5.06
N LEU A 31 11.64 1.00 -3.84
CA LEU A 31 11.94 -0.37 -3.42
C LEU A 31 11.28 -1.41 -4.34
N ALA A 32 10.02 -1.23 -4.68
CA ALA A 32 9.29 -2.13 -5.58
C ALA A 32 9.92 -2.24 -6.98
N LEU A 33 10.57 -1.18 -7.47
CA LEU A 33 11.27 -1.19 -8.75
C LEU A 33 12.70 -1.73 -8.62
N VAL A 34 13.44 -1.28 -7.60
CA VAL A 34 14.88 -1.54 -7.46
C VAL A 34 15.16 -2.95 -6.96
N VAL A 35 14.35 -3.48 -6.03
CA VAL A 35 14.56 -4.83 -5.46
C VAL A 35 14.52 -5.93 -6.52
N PRO A 36 13.52 -6.03 -7.42
CA PRO A 36 13.53 -7.05 -8.47
C PRO A 36 14.69 -6.88 -9.45
N LEU A 37 15.13 -5.64 -9.74
CA LEU A 37 16.32 -5.37 -10.56
C LEU A 37 17.60 -5.87 -9.87
N LEU A 38 17.72 -5.67 -8.56
CA LEU A 38 18.87 -6.14 -7.78
C LEU A 38 18.93 -7.67 -7.69
N ILE A 39 17.76 -8.34 -7.56
CA ILE A 39 17.66 -9.80 -7.60
C ILE A 39 18.04 -10.32 -8.99
N ALA A 40 17.49 -9.73 -10.05
CA ALA A 40 17.82 -10.11 -11.44
C ALA A 40 19.30 -9.87 -11.79
N GLY A 41 19.92 -8.85 -11.19
CA GLY A 41 21.35 -8.57 -11.33
C GLY A 41 22.27 -9.46 -10.49
N GLY A 42 21.73 -10.40 -9.70
CA GLY A 42 22.50 -11.32 -8.86
C GLY A 42 23.14 -10.70 -7.62
N TRP A 43 22.80 -9.44 -7.30
CA TRP A 43 23.32 -8.74 -6.12
C TRP A 43 22.59 -9.15 -4.84
N LEU A 44 21.32 -9.53 -4.96
CA LEU A 44 20.49 -10.03 -3.87
C LEU A 44 20.14 -11.51 -4.12
N PRO A 45 20.14 -12.35 -3.07
CA PRO A 45 19.69 -13.73 -3.17
C PRO A 45 18.21 -13.81 -3.55
N ASP A 46 17.80 -14.92 -4.18
CA ASP A 46 16.39 -15.12 -4.55
C ASP A 46 15.54 -15.22 -3.25
N PRO A 47 14.49 -14.39 -3.10
CA PRO A 47 13.62 -14.43 -1.94
C PRO A 47 12.94 -15.79 -1.71
N ASN A 48 12.89 -16.66 -2.71
CA ASN A 48 12.22 -17.96 -2.64
C ASN A 48 13.18 -19.15 -2.52
N SER A 49 14.49 -18.97 -2.77
CA SER A 49 15.48 -20.04 -2.63
C SER A 49 15.79 -20.29 -1.16
N GLY A 50 15.12 -21.27 -0.56
CA GLY A 50 15.23 -21.54 0.88
C GLY A 50 16.16 -22.68 1.28
N LEU A 51 16.32 -23.70 0.45
CA LEU A 51 16.91 -24.95 0.90
C LEU A 51 18.45 -24.97 0.98
N GLU A 52 19.11 -23.88 0.57
CA GLU A 52 20.57 -23.83 0.47
C GLU A 52 21.24 -23.27 1.74
N ASN A 53 20.53 -22.46 2.54
CA ASN A 53 21.07 -21.83 3.73
C ASN A 53 20.61 -22.53 5.02
N PRO A 54 21.40 -22.43 6.11
CA PRO A 54 20.97 -22.92 7.42
C PRO A 54 19.67 -22.24 7.87
N ALA A 55 18.72 -23.04 8.35
CA ALA A 55 17.49 -22.54 8.95
C ALA A 55 17.78 -21.84 10.28
N PHE A 56 17.07 -20.74 10.56
CA PHE A 56 17.25 -19.94 11.78
C PHE A 56 18.69 -19.44 12.01
N ALA A 57 19.37 -19.05 10.93
CA ALA A 57 20.69 -18.45 11.03
C ALA A 57 20.59 -17.07 11.68
N PRO A 58 21.51 -16.71 12.60
CA PRO A 58 21.57 -15.38 13.19
C PRO A 58 21.91 -14.31 12.14
N PRO A 59 21.63 -13.03 12.41
CA PRO A 59 21.98 -11.93 11.49
C PRO A 59 23.48 -11.91 11.21
N SER A 60 23.84 -11.87 9.94
CA SER A 60 25.22 -11.89 9.45
C SER A 60 25.37 -10.97 8.24
N PRO A 61 26.61 -10.63 7.80
CA PRO A 61 26.82 -9.82 6.61
C PRO A 61 26.23 -10.44 5.33
N ALA A 62 26.12 -11.77 5.29
CA ALA A 62 25.46 -12.52 4.21
C ALA A 62 23.93 -12.48 4.34
N HIS A 63 23.40 -12.49 5.57
CA HIS A 63 21.97 -12.48 5.87
C HIS A 63 21.65 -11.37 6.89
N TRP A 64 21.40 -10.14 6.45
CA TRP A 64 21.30 -8.96 7.34
C TRP A 64 20.24 -9.08 8.44
N CYS A 65 19.15 -9.81 8.18
CA CYS A 65 18.10 -10.08 9.16
C CYS A 65 18.01 -11.57 9.56
N GLY A 66 19.02 -12.37 9.20
CA GLY A 66 19.00 -13.83 9.37
C GLY A 66 18.05 -14.54 8.40
N THR A 67 17.89 -15.84 8.62
CA THR A 67 17.09 -16.73 7.77
C THR A 67 15.85 -17.26 8.48
N ASP A 68 14.80 -17.52 7.71
CA ASP A 68 13.55 -18.15 8.17
C ASP A 68 13.75 -19.67 8.44
N ARG A 69 12.71 -20.35 8.93
CA ARG A 69 12.64 -21.81 9.12
C ARG A 69 12.98 -22.62 7.86
N LEU A 70 12.77 -22.00 6.70
CA LEU A 70 13.04 -22.56 5.38
C LEU A 70 14.37 -22.05 4.80
N GLY A 71 15.29 -21.47 5.60
CA GLY A 71 16.59 -20.99 5.11
C GLY A 71 16.54 -19.77 4.16
N ARG A 72 15.38 -19.10 4.05
CA ARG A 72 15.23 -17.92 3.18
C ARG A 72 15.63 -16.63 3.88
N ASP A 73 16.22 -15.71 3.12
CA ASP A 73 16.59 -14.37 3.59
C ASP A 73 15.38 -13.51 3.98
N VAL A 74 15.26 -13.18 5.27
CA VAL A 74 14.11 -12.40 5.78
C VAL A 74 14.14 -10.96 5.28
N CYS A 75 15.32 -10.34 5.21
CA CYS A 75 15.49 -8.96 4.77
C CYS A 75 15.05 -8.78 3.32
N VAL A 76 15.58 -9.61 2.43
CA VAL A 76 15.28 -9.58 1.00
C VAL A 76 13.82 -9.89 0.73
N ARG A 77 13.23 -10.87 1.43
CA ARG A 77 11.79 -11.16 1.31
C ARG A 77 10.91 -9.98 1.75
N THR A 78 11.30 -9.26 2.80
CA THR A 78 10.56 -8.10 3.28
C THR A 78 10.59 -6.97 2.25
N MET A 79 11.77 -6.70 1.69
CA MET A 79 11.95 -5.71 0.63
C MET A 79 11.22 -6.10 -0.66
N ALA A 80 11.28 -7.37 -1.07
CA ALA A 80 10.55 -7.88 -2.23
C ALA A 80 9.02 -7.82 -2.03
N GLY A 81 8.56 -7.99 -0.78
CA GLY A 81 7.15 -7.85 -0.40
C GLY A 81 6.58 -6.45 -0.63
N ALA A 82 7.41 -5.40 -0.64
CA ALA A 82 6.97 -4.03 -0.91
C ALA A 82 6.29 -3.89 -2.28
N GLY A 83 6.82 -4.56 -3.32
CA GLY A 83 6.24 -4.53 -4.66
C GLY A 83 4.88 -5.23 -4.72
N VAL A 84 4.76 -6.40 -4.09
CA VAL A 84 3.50 -7.14 -4.01
C VAL A 84 2.44 -6.32 -3.26
N ALA A 85 2.81 -5.70 -2.14
CA ALA A 85 1.90 -4.85 -1.38
C ALA A 85 1.36 -3.67 -2.21
N LEU A 86 2.24 -2.99 -2.98
CA LEU A 86 1.83 -1.91 -3.87
C LEU A 86 0.91 -2.39 -4.99
N GLN A 87 1.17 -3.53 -5.61
CA GLN A 87 0.31 -4.10 -6.65
C GLN A 87 -1.11 -4.38 -6.12
N VAL A 88 -1.20 -4.99 -4.93
CA VAL A 88 -2.50 -5.29 -4.29
C VAL A 88 -3.26 -4.00 -3.99
N VAL A 89 -2.61 -2.99 -3.41
CA VAL A 89 -3.24 -1.70 -3.10
C VAL A 89 -3.70 -1.00 -4.38
N LEU A 90 -2.86 -0.95 -5.42
CA LEU A 90 -3.20 -0.32 -6.69
C LEU A 90 -4.42 -0.99 -7.34
N LEU A 91 -4.44 -2.32 -7.38
CA LEU A 91 -5.56 -3.07 -7.95
C LEU A 91 -6.84 -2.86 -7.13
N ALA A 92 -6.76 -2.91 -5.80
CA ALA A 92 -7.89 -2.68 -4.92
C ALA A 92 -8.47 -1.28 -5.10
N VAL A 93 -7.63 -0.24 -5.14
CA VAL A 93 -8.06 1.15 -5.37
C VAL A 93 -8.63 1.33 -6.76
N ALA A 94 -8.02 0.75 -7.80
CA ALA A 94 -8.53 0.83 -9.16
C ALA A 94 -9.95 0.22 -9.27
N MET A 95 -10.17 -0.95 -8.67
CA MET A 95 -11.50 -1.57 -8.62
C MET A 95 -12.49 -0.75 -7.80
N ALA A 96 -12.07 -0.25 -6.64
CA ALA A 96 -12.90 0.60 -5.79
C ALA A 96 -13.33 1.89 -6.51
N LEU A 97 -12.44 2.51 -7.29
CA LEU A 97 -12.79 3.67 -8.11
C LEU A 97 -13.68 3.28 -9.28
N ALA A 98 -13.37 2.19 -9.98
CA ALA A 98 -14.13 1.72 -11.14
C ALA A 98 -15.59 1.39 -10.80
N VAL A 99 -15.86 0.87 -9.60
CA VAL A 99 -17.22 0.52 -9.15
C VAL A 99 -17.83 1.61 -8.28
N GLY A 100 -17.07 2.15 -7.33
CA GLY A 100 -17.53 3.12 -6.36
C GLY A 100 -17.85 4.49 -6.95
N VAL A 101 -17.08 4.96 -7.93
CA VAL A 101 -17.35 6.27 -8.57
C VAL A 101 -18.66 6.23 -9.37
N PRO A 102 -18.92 5.24 -10.25
CA PRO A 102 -20.23 5.13 -10.91
C PRO A 102 -21.40 5.00 -9.94
N LEU A 103 -21.29 4.16 -8.90
CA LEU A 103 -22.34 4.01 -7.90
C LEU A 103 -22.62 5.34 -7.16
N GLY A 104 -21.56 6.06 -6.77
CA GLY A 104 -21.67 7.36 -6.13
C GLY A 104 -22.28 8.43 -7.05
N MET A 105 -21.94 8.42 -8.34
CA MET A 105 -22.56 9.31 -9.32
C MET A 105 -24.06 9.02 -9.48
N VAL A 106 -24.44 7.73 -9.54
CA VAL A 106 -25.86 7.33 -9.66
C VAL A 106 -26.65 7.75 -8.41
N SER A 107 -26.13 7.53 -7.21
CA SER A 107 -26.80 7.97 -5.97
C SER A 107 -26.93 9.49 -5.92
N GLY A 108 -25.87 10.22 -6.27
CA GLY A 108 -25.84 11.68 -6.25
C GLY A 108 -26.75 12.33 -7.29
N TYR A 109 -26.95 11.71 -8.46
CA TYR A 109 -27.78 12.28 -9.53
C TYR A 109 -29.27 11.93 -9.39
N MET A 110 -29.61 10.67 -9.09
CA MET A 110 -31.01 10.24 -9.01
C MET A 110 -31.64 10.56 -7.66
N GLY A 111 -30.85 10.57 -6.58
CA GLY A 111 -31.34 10.74 -5.21
C GLY A 111 -32.41 9.72 -4.82
N GLY A 112 -33.06 9.93 -3.67
CA GLY A 112 -34.23 9.16 -3.26
C GLY A 112 -33.93 7.73 -2.79
N ALA A 113 -34.59 6.73 -3.36
CA ALA A 113 -34.56 5.35 -2.87
C ALA A 113 -33.20 4.65 -3.06
N VAL A 114 -32.51 4.94 -4.18
CA VAL A 114 -31.20 4.35 -4.48
C VAL A 114 -30.14 4.85 -3.50
N ASP A 115 -30.18 6.15 -3.19
CA ASP A 115 -29.28 6.76 -2.21
C ASP A 115 -29.49 6.18 -0.81
N ARG A 116 -30.76 6.05 -0.35
CA ARG A 116 -31.09 5.43 0.93
C ARG A 116 -30.62 3.97 1.04
N LEU A 117 -30.73 3.20 -0.04
CA LEU A 117 -30.26 1.81 -0.07
C LEU A 117 -28.73 1.73 0.04
N LEU A 118 -28.01 2.59 -0.69
CA LEU A 118 -26.54 2.61 -0.67
C LEU A 118 -25.99 3.07 0.68
N VAL A 119 -26.59 4.09 1.28
CA VAL A 119 -26.24 4.54 2.64
C VAL A 119 -26.51 3.43 3.65
N LEU A 120 -27.67 2.78 3.59
CA LEU A 120 -27.99 1.65 4.48
C LEU A 120 -26.97 0.52 4.34
N LEU A 121 -26.60 0.16 3.11
CA LEU A 121 -25.60 -0.86 2.85
C LEU A 121 -24.24 -0.48 3.48
N MET A 122 -23.78 0.75 3.28
CA MET A 122 -22.52 1.22 3.87
C MET A 122 -22.55 1.24 5.39
N ASP A 123 -23.65 1.70 5.99
CA ASP A 123 -23.84 1.68 7.44
C ASP A 123 -23.79 0.24 7.97
N THR A 124 -24.48 -0.71 7.33
CA THR A 124 -24.41 -2.12 7.74
C THR A 124 -22.99 -2.69 7.64
N LEU A 125 -22.25 -2.40 6.56
CA LEU A 125 -20.87 -2.84 6.40
C LEU A 125 -19.93 -2.22 7.45
N TYR A 126 -20.11 -0.95 7.79
CA TYR A 126 -19.29 -0.27 8.81
C TYR A 126 -19.69 -0.62 10.25
N THR A 127 -20.92 -1.05 10.50
CA THR A 127 -21.34 -1.53 11.83
C THR A 127 -20.75 -2.89 12.20
N LEU A 128 -20.33 -3.69 11.21
CA LEU A 128 -19.66 -4.96 11.46
C LEU A 128 -18.19 -4.70 11.82
N PRO A 129 -17.75 -4.92 13.08
CA PRO A 129 -16.33 -4.86 13.38
C PRO A 129 -15.62 -5.91 12.52
N LEU A 130 -14.56 -5.51 11.83
CA LEU A 130 -13.76 -6.37 10.94
C LEU A 130 -13.33 -7.69 11.61
N LEU A 131 -13.25 -7.72 12.94
CA LEU A 131 -12.97 -8.91 13.76
C LEU A 131 -14.04 -10.02 13.66
N LEU A 132 -15.29 -9.71 13.31
CA LEU A 132 -16.36 -10.70 13.15
C LEU A 132 -16.44 -11.29 11.74
N LEU A 133 -15.79 -10.66 10.75
CA LEU A 133 -15.79 -11.09 9.35
C LEU A 133 -14.53 -11.91 8.96
N ALA A 134 -13.51 -11.92 9.81
CA ALA A 134 -12.21 -12.55 9.58
C ALA A 134 -12.14 -13.99 10.11
#